data_AF-A0A2R7Y735-F1
#
_entry.id   AF-A0A2R7Y735-F1
#
_cell.length_a   1.000
_cell.length_b   1.000
_cell.length_c   1.000
_cell.angle_alpha   90.00
_cell.angle_beta   90.00
_cell.angle_gamma   90.00
#
_symmetry.space_group_name_H-M   'P 1'
#
loop_
_entity.id
_entity.type
_entity.pdbx_description
1 polymer ?
#
loop_
_entity_poly.entity_id
_entity_poly.type
_entity_poly.pdbx_seq_one_letter_code
_entity_poly.pdbx_strand_id
1 'polypeptide(L)'
;MIRRFAIFAFALIMILVLSASVTQARGPVAESSIQGIYVVRIYGNTVLLLLNKSAMRFINGFWVVEGVNMVDLTQQILNIVGSYTVEGARAVISDGKACVVGYNRSCMEVERLGDDFAYVVSALIRAGLRIGSLELYRHSDNTLRILMGMGIVESVGIDKIVSALSTLNRRVVVEEVVAVGRIISCFDAPELCNATASTPCFTSFAETAYGLQITLGCNCVKRLAEERNTSIDEAVGLILERLKPLVDKYFDQRPLVAIEPEVRGVPLPLVVPRTSTTSGSKAEEPQRSNAVNTVTSTSTPMNTQNLGTVSVDRNSILMATAFSSVAIALILIIVSKRTLIRHRTLST
;
A
#
# COMPACT_ATOMS: atom_id res chain seq x y z
N MET A 1 14.14 14.25 55.19
CA MET A 1 13.76 14.92 53.93
C MET A 1 14.43 14.28 52.70
N ILE A 2 15.77 14.15 52.69
CA ILE A 2 16.57 13.60 51.58
C ILE A 2 16.12 12.19 51.11
N ARG A 3 15.80 11.29 52.05
CA ARG A 3 15.39 9.91 51.73
C ARG A 3 14.04 9.81 51.00
N ARG A 4 13.12 10.75 51.23
CA ARG A 4 11.83 10.81 50.53
C ARG A 4 11.97 11.40 49.12
N PHE A 5 12.90 12.35 48.96
CA PHE A 5 13.21 12.95 47.66
C PHE A 5 13.86 11.94 46.70
N ALA A 6 14.75 11.08 47.21
CA ALA A 6 15.41 10.03 46.42
C ALA A 6 14.41 8.96 45.89
N ILE A 7 13.41 8.59 46.70
CA ILE A 7 12.37 7.63 46.30
C ILE A 7 11.49 8.22 45.20
N PHE A 8 11.11 9.49 45.32
CA PHE A 8 10.33 10.19 44.30
C PHE A 8 11.09 10.34 42.98
N ALA A 9 12.37 10.71 43.03
CA ALA A 9 13.21 10.81 41.84
C ALA A 9 13.38 9.45 41.14
N PHE A 10 13.57 8.37 41.91
CA PHE A 10 13.68 7.02 41.35
C PHE A 10 12.37 6.56 40.71
N ALA A 11 11.22 6.81 41.35
CA ALA A 11 9.91 6.51 40.78
C ALA A 11 9.66 7.29 39.48
N LEU A 12 10.02 8.58 39.43
CA LEU A 12 9.90 9.42 38.24
C LEU A 12 10.79 8.91 37.10
N ILE A 13 12.04 8.53 37.40
CA ILE A 13 12.96 7.97 36.39
C ILE A 13 12.44 6.62 35.90
N MET A 14 11.92 5.75 36.77
CA MET A 14 11.32 4.49 36.34
C MET A 14 10.09 4.70 35.47
N ILE A 15 9.24 5.67 35.81
CA ILE A 15 8.09 6.06 34.96
C ILE A 15 8.58 6.61 33.62
N LEU A 16 9.62 7.44 33.59
CA LEU A 16 10.21 7.98 32.37
C LEU A 16 10.88 6.91 31.51
N VAL A 17 11.55 5.92 32.11
CA VAL A 17 12.16 4.78 31.40
C VAL A 17 11.07 3.84 30.89
N LEU A 18 10.05 3.56 31.67
CA LEU A 18 8.90 2.74 31.26
C LEU A 18 8.10 3.42 30.15
N SER A 19 7.91 4.74 30.21
CA SER A 19 7.23 5.50 29.15
C SER A 19 8.11 5.67 27.90
N ALA A 20 9.42 5.87 28.04
CA ALA A 20 10.36 5.90 26.91
C ALA A 20 10.46 4.54 26.20
N SER A 21 10.34 3.43 26.94
CA SER A 21 10.34 2.06 26.38
C SER A 21 9.06 1.74 25.59
N VAL A 22 7.95 2.40 25.91
CA VAL A 22 6.66 2.24 25.19
C VAL A 22 6.62 3.09 23.92
N THR A 23 7.38 4.18 23.84
CA THR A 23 7.43 5.07 22.67
C THR A 23 8.51 4.75 21.65
N GLN A 24 9.35 3.73 21.88
CA GLN A 24 10.26 3.28 20.84
C GLN A 24 9.44 2.45 19.84
N ALA A 25 8.92 3.13 18.82
CA ALA A 25 8.29 2.49 17.67
C ALA A 25 9.24 1.40 17.19
N ARG A 26 8.82 0.15 17.39
CA ARG A 26 9.56 -1.00 16.87
C ARG A 26 9.59 -0.80 15.36
N GLY A 27 10.80 -0.68 14.80
CA GLY A 27 10.98 -0.65 13.35
C GLY A 27 10.31 -1.86 12.69
N PRO A 28 10.16 -1.84 11.36
CA PRO A 28 9.49 -2.92 10.66
C PRO A 28 10.17 -4.26 10.96
N VAL A 29 9.36 -5.30 11.14
CA VAL A 29 9.81 -6.68 11.36
C VAL A 29 10.41 -7.25 10.07
N ALA A 30 9.96 -6.77 8.91
CA ALA A 30 10.52 -7.08 7.61
C ALA A 30 10.30 -5.93 6.62
N GLU A 31 11.22 -5.78 5.66
CA GLU A 31 11.15 -4.81 4.58
C GLU A 31 11.51 -5.48 3.24
N SER A 32 10.73 -5.21 2.20
CA SER A 32 10.97 -5.69 0.84
C SER A 32 10.48 -4.67 -0.20
N SER A 33 10.68 -4.96 -1.49
CA SER A 33 10.20 -4.09 -2.58
C SER A 33 9.46 -4.88 -3.65
N ILE A 34 8.45 -4.25 -4.25
CA ILE A 34 7.70 -4.79 -5.39
C ILE A 34 8.04 -3.95 -6.62
N GLN A 35 8.81 -4.54 -7.55
CA GLN A 35 9.24 -3.91 -8.80
C GLN A 35 9.91 -2.53 -8.65
N GLY A 36 10.45 -2.19 -7.48
CA GLY A 36 10.98 -0.84 -7.20
C GLY A 36 9.90 0.23 -7.03
N ILE A 37 8.61 -0.13 -7.15
CA ILE A 37 7.45 0.74 -7.10
C ILE A 37 6.91 0.87 -5.68
N TYR A 38 6.81 -0.25 -4.96
CA TYR A 38 6.38 -0.26 -3.58
C TYR A 38 7.52 -0.66 -2.66
N VAL A 39 7.56 -0.02 -1.50
CA VAL A 39 8.29 -0.48 -0.32
C VAL A 39 7.30 -1.14 0.62
N VAL A 40 7.51 -2.43 0.91
CA VAL A 40 6.67 -3.21 1.80
C VAL A 40 7.27 -3.17 3.20
N ARG A 41 6.49 -2.79 4.20
CA ARG A 41 6.92 -2.78 5.61
C ARG A 41 5.92 -3.54 6.48
N ILE A 42 6.41 -4.50 7.27
CA ILE A 42 5.56 -5.36 8.10
C ILE A 42 5.71 -4.99 9.58
N TYR A 43 4.61 -4.62 10.22
CA TYR A 43 4.50 -4.29 11.65
C TYR A 43 3.50 -5.24 12.33
N GLY A 44 3.92 -6.47 12.60
CA GLY A 44 3.03 -7.51 13.15
C GLY A 44 1.87 -7.81 12.19
N ASN A 45 0.65 -7.49 12.60
CA ASN A 45 -0.57 -7.70 11.79
C ASN A 45 -0.83 -6.59 10.76
N THR A 46 -0.07 -5.49 10.81
CA THR A 46 -0.20 -4.37 9.87
C THR A 46 0.90 -4.43 8.82
N VAL A 47 0.51 -4.49 7.55
CA VAL A 47 1.42 -4.39 6.40
C VAL A 47 1.21 -3.04 5.74
N LEU A 48 2.27 -2.30 5.48
CA LEU A 48 2.25 -1.06 4.71
C LEU A 48 2.88 -1.30 3.34
N LEU A 49 2.15 -0.96 2.28
CA LEU A 49 2.63 -0.86 0.91
C LEU A 49 2.77 0.63 0.59
N LEU A 50 4.01 1.14 0.66
CA LEU A 50 4.30 2.57 0.50
C LEU A 50 4.82 2.87 -0.90
N LEU A 51 4.33 3.93 -1.52
CA LEU A 51 4.78 4.30 -2.86
C LEU A 51 6.23 4.77 -2.83
N ASN A 52 7.05 4.20 -3.70
CA ASN A 52 8.37 4.72 -3.98
C ASN A 52 8.26 5.92 -4.92
N LYS A 53 8.16 7.12 -4.34
CA LYS A 53 8.03 8.37 -5.10
C LYS A 53 9.20 8.64 -6.04
N SER A 54 10.38 8.09 -5.77
CA SER A 54 11.53 8.25 -6.68
C SER A 54 11.38 7.47 -7.99
N ALA A 55 10.43 6.52 -8.07
CA ALA A 55 10.11 5.79 -9.29
C ALA A 55 9.16 6.56 -10.22
N MET A 56 8.69 7.74 -9.81
CA MET A 56 7.70 8.54 -10.53
C MET A 56 8.24 9.93 -10.86
N ARG A 57 7.78 10.48 -11.98
CA ARG A 57 8.06 11.85 -12.43
C ARG A 57 6.80 12.70 -12.35
N PHE A 58 6.95 14.01 -12.18
CA PHE A 58 5.81 14.92 -12.17
C PHE A 58 5.79 15.76 -13.45
N ILE A 59 4.78 15.56 -14.30
CA ILE A 59 4.67 16.16 -15.64
C ILE A 59 3.28 16.76 -15.80
N ASN A 60 3.20 18.07 -16.08
CA ASN A 60 1.95 18.81 -16.33
C ASN A 60 0.85 18.61 -15.25
N GLY A 61 1.25 18.41 -13.99
CA GLY A 61 0.34 18.15 -12.88
C GLY A 61 0.05 16.67 -12.62
N PHE A 62 0.53 15.75 -13.45
CA PHE A 62 0.32 14.32 -13.29
C PHE A 62 1.58 13.64 -12.78
N TRP A 63 1.39 12.58 -11.98
CA TRP A 63 2.45 11.62 -11.71
C TRP A 63 2.56 10.67 -12.89
N VAL A 64 3.78 10.39 -13.32
CA VAL A 64 4.07 9.58 -14.50
C VAL A 64 5.04 8.48 -14.12
N VAL A 65 4.70 7.23 -14.48
CA VAL A 65 5.57 6.06 -14.34
C VAL A 65 5.74 5.40 -15.72
N GLU A 66 6.93 4.85 -15.99
CA GLU A 66 7.25 4.20 -17.26
C GLU A 66 7.80 2.80 -17.02
N GLY A 67 7.46 1.86 -17.91
CA GLY A 67 8.08 0.54 -17.95
C GLY A 67 7.58 -0.43 -16.89
N VAL A 68 6.47 -0.14 -16.23
CA VAL A 68 5.85 -1.01 -15.23
C VAL A 68 4.81 -1.90 -15.89
N ASN A 69 4.89 -3.21 -15.68
CA ASN A 69 3.80 -4.12 -16.05
C ASN A 69 2.75 -4.09 -14.95
N MET A 70 1.64 -3.40 -15.20
CA MET A 70 0.57 -3.21 -14.23
C MET A 70 -0.17 -4.49 -13.86
N VAL A 71 -0.22 -5.46 -14.77
CA VAL A 71 -0.80 -6.78 -14.48
C VAL A 71 0.05 -7.52 -13.46
N ASP A 72 1.37 -7.56 -13.69
CA ASP A 72 2.31 -8.24 -12.79
C ASP A 72 2.39 -7.53 -11.43
N LEU A 73 2.33 -6.20 -11.41
CA LEU A 73 2.32 -5.41 -10.18
C LEU A 73 1.06 -5.71 -9.36
N THR A 74 -0.10 -5.69 -10.01
CA THR A 74 -1.39 -5.99 -9.38
C THR A 74 -1.38 -7.40 -8.81
N GLN A 75 -0.87 -8.39 -9.55
CA GLN A 75 -0.77 -9.77 -9.07
C GLN A 75 0.12 -9.88 -7.82
N GLN A 76 1.26 -9.18 -7.78
CA GLN A 76 2.15 -9.18 -6.62
C GLN A 76 1.51 -8.51 -5.39
N ILE A 77 0.76 -7.42 -5.58
CA ILE A 77 -0.01 -6.79 -4.50
C ILE A 77 -1.11 -7.72 -4.02
N LEU A 78 -1.84 -8.37 -4.92
CA LEU A 78 -2.87 -9.35 -4.56
C LEU A 78 -2.31 -10.54 -3.78
N ASN A 79 -1.09 -10.99 -4.10
CA ASN A 79 -0.41 -12.04 -3.32
C ASN A 79 -0.12 -11.59 -1.88
N ILE A 80 0.03 -10.27 -1.64
CA ILE A 80 0.14 -9.71 -0.29
C ILE A 80 -1.25 -9.54 0.31
N VAL A 81 -2.18 -8.85 -0.35
CA VAL A 81 -3.52 -8.58 0.18
C VAL A 81 -4.24 -9.88 0.53
N GLY A 82 -4.16 -10.88 -0.33
CA GLY A 82 -4.79 -12.18 -0.16
C GLY A 82 -6.14 -12.25 -0.85
N SER A 83 -7.14 -12.73 -0.11
CA SER A 83 -8.43 -13.19 -0.62
C SER A 83 -9.26 -12.13 -1.36
N TYR A 84 -10.37 -12.54 -1.97
CA TYR A 84 -11.26 -11.62 -2.70
C TYR A 84 -12.03 -10.67 -1.76
N THR A 85 -12.40 -9.51 -2.29
CA THR A 85 -13.19 -8.48 -1.60
C THR A 85 -14.63 -8.93 -1.39
N VAL A 86 -15.13 -8.81 -0.17
CA VAL A 86 -16.52 -9.10 0.21
C VAL A 86 -17.32 -7.83 0.41
N GLU A 87 -16.68 -6.78 0.90
CA GLU A 87 -17.31 -5.51 1.21
C GLU A 87 -16.34 -4.35 0.94
N GLY A 88 -16.88 -3.21 0.51
CA GLY A 88 -16.08 -2.01 0.27
C GLY A 88 -16.83 -0.73 0.62
N ALA A 89 -16.10 0.26 1.11
CA ALA A 89 -16.61 1.58 1.46
C ALA A 89 -15.60 2.67 1.11
N ARG A 90 -16.10 3.90 0.92
CA ARG A 90 -15.26 5.09 0.69
C ARG A 90 -15.56 6.16 1.73
N ALA A 91 -14.51 6.71 2.32
CA ALA A 91 -14.58 7.83 3.25
C ALA A 91 -13.74 9.00 2.74
N VAL A 92 -14.31 10.20 2.75
CA VAL A 92 -13.62 11.46 2.49
C VAL A 92 -13.53 12.22 3.81
N ILE A 93 -12.33 12.63 4.17
CA ILE A 93 -12.03 13.35 5.40
C ILE A 93 -11.73 14.80 5.05
N SER A 94 -12.43 15.73 5.69
CA SER A 94 -12.21 17.16 5.58
C SER A 94 -12.30 17.79 6.97
N ASP A 95 -11.29 18.55 7.35
CA ASP A 95 -11.14 19.16 8.67
C ASP A 95 -11.36 18.16 9.84
N GLY A 96 -10.84 16.93 9.68
CA GLY A 96 -10.98 15.86 10.66
C GLY A 96 -12.40 15.29 10.80
N LYS A 97 -13.33 15.69 9.94
CA LYS A 97 -14.67 15.09 9.84
C LYS A 97 -14.70 14.15 8.65
N ALA A 98 -15.20 12.94 8.86
CA ALA A 98 -15.34 11.97 7.80
C ALA A 98 -16.76 11.96 7.23
N CYS A 99 -16.82 11.71 5.93
CA CYS A 99 -18.01 11.66 5.12
C CYS A 99 -17.97 10.38 4.28
N VAL A 100 -19.02 9.57 4.34
CA VAL A 100 -19.15 8.39 3.46
C VAL A 100 -19.73 8.83 2.13
N VAL A 101 -19.03 8.53 1.05
CA VAL A 101 -19.48 8.88 -0.31
C VAL A 101 -20.13 7.65 -0.93
N GLY A 102 -21.47 7.67 -1.00
CA GLY A 102 -22.26 6.67 -1.71
C GLY A 102 -22.37 6.95 -3.22
N TYR A 103 -23.14 6.11 -3.92
CA TYR A 103 -23.37 6.22 -5.37
C TYR A 103 -23.96 7.57 -5.79
N ASN A 104 -24.82 8.17 -4.94
CA ASN A 104 -25.47 9.45 -5.20
C ASN A 104 -24.61 10.68 -4.88
N ARG A 105 -23.31 10.53 -4.60
CA ARG A 105 -22.37 11.60 -4.16
C ARG A 105 -22.80 12.41 -2.92
N SER A 106 -23.97 12.15 -2.35
CA SER A 106 -24.43 12.76 -1.11
C SER A 106 -23.65 12.20 0.08
N CYS A 107 -23.21 13.11 0.94
CA CYS A 107 -22.48 12.78 2.15
C CYS A 107 -23.37 12.06 3.16
N MET A 108 -22.93 10.89 3.62
CA MET A 108 -23.55 10.15 4.72
C MET A 108 -22.61 10.11 5.93
N GLU A 109 -23.19 9.99 7.12
CA GLU A 109 -22.43 9.87 8.36
C GLU A 109 -21.64 8.56 8.43
N VAL A 110 -20.47 8.62 9.07
CA VAL A 110 -19.53 7.49 9.26
C VAL A 110 -20.15 6.34 10.03
N GLU A 111 -21.10 6.63 10.92
CA GLU A 111 -21.85 5.63 11.70
C GLU A 111 -22.66 4.66 10.83
N ARG A 112 -22.85 5.01 9.54
CA ARG A 112 -23.53 4.15 8.57
C ARG A 112 -22.58 3.19 7.86
N LEU A 113 -21.27 3.26 8.15
CA LEU A 113 -20.31 2.21 7.81
C LEU A 113 -20.47 1.03 8.77
N GLY A 114 -20.10 -0.18 8.35
CA GLY A 114 -19.92 -1.28 9.29
C GLY A 114 -18.91 -0.91 10.39
N ASP A 115 -19.11 -1.44 11.60
CA ASP A 115 -18.35 -1.08 12.81
C ASP A 115 -16.83 -1.03 12.60
N ASP A 116 -16.28 -1.99 11.85
CA ASP A 116 -14.86 -2.07 11.54
C ASP A 116 -14.36 -0.86 10.71
N PHE A 117 -15.12 -0.46 9.70
CA PHE A 117 -14.77 0.68 8.85
C PHE A 117 -14.93 1.99 9.61
N ALA A 118 -16.01 2.15 10.39
CA ALA A 118 -16.20 3.29 11.26
C ALA A 118 -15.06 3.43 12.28
N TYR A 119 -14.61 2.30 12.85
CA TYR A 119 -13.46 2.25 13.75
C TYR A 119 -12.18 2.71 13.06
N VAL A 120 -11.85 2.15 11.89
CA VAL A 120 -10.63 2.50 11.14
C VAL A 120 -10.58 4.00 10.84
N VAL A 121 -11.67 4.56 10.30
CA VAL A 121 -11.74 5.98 9.97
C VAL A 121 -11.53 6.84 11.22
N SER A 122 -12.22 6.51 12.31
CA SER A 122 -12.11 7.23 13.58
C SER A 122 -10.73 7.11 14.21
N ALA A 123 -10.09 5.95 14.10
CA ALA A 123 -8.74 5.71 14.59
C ALA A 123 -7.72 6.57 13.84
N LEU A 124 -7.83 6.65 12.50
CA LEU A 124 -6.94 7.47 11.67
C LEU A 124 -7.14 8.97 11.90
N ILE A 125 -8.39 9.43 12.07
CA ILE A 125 -8.68 10.84 12.43
C ILE A 125 -8.05 11.19 13.79
N ARG A 126 -8.19 10.31 14.78
CA ARG A 126 -7.54 10.49 16.10
C ARG A 126 -6.01 10.46 15.99
N ALA A 127 -5.46 9.66 15.09
CA ALA A 127 -4.03 9.61 14.80
C ALA A 127 -3.49 10.91 14.13
N GLY A 128 -4.37 11.74 13.58
CA GLY A 128 -4.01 13.02 12.99
C GLY A 128 -4.47 13.23 11.56
N LEU A 129 -5.21 12.29 10.96
CA LEU A 129 -5.79 12.49 9.62
C LEU A 129 -6.78 13.66 9.66
N ARG A 130 -6.54 14.68 8.84
CA ARG A 130 -7.41 15.87 8.75
C ARG A 130 -8.03 16.05 7.37
N ILE A 131 -7.28 15.73 6.32
CA ILE A 131 -7.71 15.84 4.93
C ILE A 131 -7.24 14.60 4.20
N GLY A 132 -8.12 13.96 3.43
CA GLY A 132 -7.75 12.81 2.60
C GLY A 132 -8.94 11.97 2.16
N SER A 133 -8.70 11.04 1.23
CA SER A 133 -9.67 10.02 0.82
C SER A 133 -9.14 8.64 1.22
N LEU A 134 -10.04 7.80 1.70
CA LEU A 134 -9.79 6.40 2.05
C LEU A 134 -10.76 5.50 1.28
N GLU A 135 -10.24 4.42 0.73
CA GLU A 135 -11.05 3.27 0.31
C GLU A 135 -10.76 2.08 1.22
N LEU A 136 -11.83 1.50 1.74
CA LEU A 136 -11.79 0.47 2.76
C LEU A 136 -12.40 -0.79 2.18
N TYR A 137 -11.70 -1.90 2.31
CA TYR A 137 -12.18 -3.20 1.83
C TYR A 137 -12.03 -4.24 2.92
N ARG A 138 -13.05 -5.10 3.03
CA ARG A 138 -13.01 -6.31 3.85
C ARG A 138 -12.95 -7.51 2.91
N HIS A 139 -11.93 -8.33 3.11
CA HIS A 139 -11.70 -9.54 2.34
C HIS A 139 -12.29 -10.76 3.04
N SER A 140 -12.48 -11.86 2.30
CA SER A 140 -13.14 -13.08 2.83
C SER A 140 -12.35 -13.82 3.91
N ASP A 141 -11.04 -13.58 4.00
CA ASP A 141 -10.17 -14.04 5.09
C ASP A 141 -10.18 -13.08 6.31
N ASN A 142 -11.08 -12.10 6.31
CA ASN A 142 -11.19 -11.04 7.30
C ASN A 142 -10.00 -10.06 7.32
N THR A 143 -9.16 -10.03 6.29
CA THR A 143 -8.16 -8.97 6.09
C THR A 143 -8.87 -7.65 5.78
N LEU A 144 -8.45 -6.56 6.43
CA LEU A 144 -8.87 -5.20 6.07
C LEU A 144 -7.81 -4.58 5.14
N ARG A 145 -8.19 -4.17 3.94
CA ARG A 145 -7.34 -3.38 3.05
C ARG A 145 -7.79 -1.92 3.09
N ILE A 146 -6.83 -1.02 3.23
CA ILE A 146 -7.04 0.43 3.32
C ILE A 146 -6.20 1.08 2.22
N LEU A 147 -6.84 1.60 1.18
CA LEU A 147 -6.19 2.45 0.19
C LEU A 147 -6.19 3.89 0.71
N MET A 148 -5.00 4.48 0.81
CA MET A 148 -4.78 5.85 1.26
C MET A 148 -4.20 6.67 0.11
N GLY A 149 -4.80 7.83 -0.15
CA GLY A 149 -4.22 8.79 -1.08
C GLY A 149 -2.80 9.20 -0.68
N MET A 150 -1.97 9.44 -1.68
CA MET A 150 -0.58 9.82 -1.51
C MET A 150 -0.43 11.05 -0.60
N GLY A 151 0.57 10.99 0.30
CA GLY A 151 0.84 12.06 1.27
C GLY A 151 0.06 11.93 2.59
N ILE A 152 -0.94 11.04 2.68
CA ILE A 152 -1.57 10.72 3.98
C ILE A 152 -0.55 10.11 4.94
N VAL A 153 0.27 9.16 4.47
CA VAL A 153 1.26 8.49 5.33
C VAL A 153 2.30 9.48 5.87
N GLU A 154 2.77 10.41 5.04
CA GLU A 154 3.71 11.45 5.43
C GLU A 154 3.10 12.45 6.42
N SER A 155 1.87 12.88 6.17
CA SER A 155 1.20 13.89 7.02
C SER A 155 0.81 13.35 8.39
N VAL A 156 0.36 12.09 8.48
CA VAL A 156 -0.01 11.46 9.75
C VAL A 156 1.21 10.89 10.46
N GLY A 157 2.09 10.22 9.72
CA GLY A 157 3.26 9.50 10.23
C GLY A 157 3.00 8.00 10.38
N ILE A 158 3.95 7.18 9.90
CA ILE A 158 3.89 5.72 9.92
C ILE A 158 3.58 5.18 11.33
N ASP A 159 4.31 5.64 12.34
CA ASP A 159 4.17 5.14 13.72
C ASP A 159 2.76 5.36 14.28
N LYS A 160 2.15 6.49 13.95
CA LYS A 160 0.78 6.81 14.39
C LYS A 160 -0.25 5.97 13.66
N ILE A 161 -0.07 5.73 12.36
CA ILE A 161 -0.94 4.85 11.57
C ILE A 161 -0.87 3.43 12.12
N VAL A 162 0.34 2.88 12.28
CA VAL A 162 0.54 1.53 12.82
C VAL A 162 -0.04 1.41 14.22
N SER A 163 0.24 2.37 15.11
CA SER A 163 -0.32 2.36 16.46
C SER A 163 -1.84 2.41 16.45
N ALA A 164 -2.46 3.23 15.59
CA ALA A 164 -3.91 3.36 15.49
C ALA A 164 -4.60 2.09 14.97
N LEU A 165 -3.91 1.32 14.12
CA LEU A 165 -4.44 0.10 13.51
C LEU A 165 -4.08 -1.17 14.28
N SER A 166 -3.03 -1.15 15.10
CA SER A 166 -2.57 -2.30 15.90
C SER A 166 -3.59 -2.81 16.93
N THR A 167 -4.57 -1.98 17.28
CA THR A 167 -5.68 -2.32 18.17
C THR A 167 -6.69 -3.26 17.52
N LEU A 168 -6.67 -3.36 16.19
CA LEU A 168 -7.49 -4.32 15.45
C LEU A 168 -6.89 -5.72 15.60
N ASN A 169 -7.67 -6.65 16.15
CA ASN A 169 -7.27 -8.05 16.28
C ASN A 169 -7.43 -8.83 14.97
N ARG A 170 -6.96 -8.26 13.86
CA ARG A 170 -6.97 -8.87 12.53
C ARG A 170 -5.89 -8.26 11.65
N ARG A 171 -5.66 -8.88 10.50
CA ARG A 171 -4.69 -8.42 9.52
C ARG A 171 -5.18 -7.15 8.84
N VAL A 172 -4.30 -6.16 8.74
CA VAL A 172 -4.57 -4.88 8.07
C VAL A 172 -3.49 -4.63 7.03
N VAL A 173 -3.88 -4.38 5.79
CA VAL A 173 -2.98 -3.99 4.70
C VAL A 173 -3.31 -2.55 4.34
N VAL A 174 -2.38 -1.63 4.58
CA VAL A 174 -2.50 -0.24 4.16
C VAL A 174 -1.68 -0.07 2.88
N GLU A 175 -2.29 0.52 1.86
CA GLU A 175 -1.68 0.74 0.57
C GLU A 175 -1.77 2.21 0.22
N GLU A 176 -0.61 2.83 0.02
CA GLU A 176 -0.55 4.18 -0.51
C GLU A 176 -0.78 4.14 -2.02
N VAL A 177 -1.67 4.99 -2.51
CA VAL A 177 -2.04 5.08 -3.93
C VAL A 177 -1.99 6.54 -4.38
N VAL A 178 -1.72 6.78 -5.67
CA VAL A 178 -1.60 8.15 -6.19
C VAL A 178 -2.95 8.87 -6.16
N ALA A 179 -4.01 8.16 -6.54
CA ALA A 179 -5.36 8.71 -6.58
C ALA A 179 -6.38 7.67 -6.14
N VAL A 180 -7.01 7.91 -5.00
CA VAL A 180 -8.16 7.13 -4.50
C VAL A 180 -9.41 7.58 -5.24
N GLY A 181 -10.17 6.64 -5.76
CA GLY A 181 -11.48 6.91 -6.32
C GLY A 181 -11.87 5.91 -7.37
N ARG A 182 -13.03 6.18 -7.98
CA ARG A 182 -13.63 5.30 -8.96
C ARG A 182 -13.57 5.86 -10.37
N ILE A 183 -13.48 4.96 -11.34
CA ILE A 183 -13.68 5.33 -12.74
C ILE A 183 -15.07 5.93 -12.88
N ILE A 184 -15.16 7.10 -13.49
CA ILE A 184 -16.44 7.72 -13.79
C ILE A 184 -17.01 7.07 -15.05
N SER A 185 -18.29 6.70 -14.97
CA SER A 185 -19.02 6.14 -16.10
C SER A 185 -19.09 7.14 -17.27
N CYS A 186 -19.02 6.65 -18.50
CA CYS A 186 -19.23 7.50 -19.68
C CYS A 186 -20.65 8.09 -19.78
N PHE A 187 -21.60 7.53 -19.03
CA PHE A 187 -22.92 8.14 -18.87
C PHE A 187 -22.86 9.42 -18.01
N ASP A 188 -21.99 9.46 -17.00
CA ASP A 188 -21.84 10.59 -16.08
C ASP A 188 -20.83 11.64 -16.60
N ALA A 189 -19.86 11.21 -17.41
CA ALA A 189 -18.83 12.08 -17.98
C ALA A 189 -18.55 11.79 -19.46
N PRO A 190 -19.53 12.03 -20.37
CA PRO A 190 -19.36 11.77 -21.79
C PRO A 190 -18.23 12.60 -22.42
N GLU A 191 -18.02 13.84 -21.96
CA GLU A 191 -16.92 14.71 -22.40
C GLU A 191 -15.55 14.10 -22.08
N LEU A 192 -15.38 13.56 -20.86
CA LEU A 192 -14.14 12.92 -20.43
C LEU A 192 -13.87 11.68 -21.28
N CYS A 193 -14.87 10.82 -21.45
CA CYS A 193 -14.73 9.61 -22.27
C CYS A 193 -14.39 9.92 -23.73
N ASN A 194 -15.05 10.91 -24.33
CA ASN A 194 -14.76 11.35 -25.70
C ASN A 194 -13.34 11.93 -25.81
N ALA A 195 -12.92 12.71 -24.81
CA ALA A 195 -11.56 13.25 -24.77
C ALA A 195 -10.51 12.15 -24.63
N THR A 196 -10.70 11.18 -23.73
CA THR A 196 -9.77 10.05 -23.59
C THR A 196 -9.72 9.21 -24.87
N ALA A 197 -10.87 8.91 -25.49
CA ALA A 197 -10.93 8.13 -26.73
C ALA A 197 -10.27 8.84 -27.93
N SER A 198 -10.26 10.18 -27.93
CA SER A 198 -9.61 10.99 -28.97
C SER A 198 -8.17 11.42 -28.62
N THR A 199 -7.68 11.04 -27.44
CA THR A 199 -6.34 11.41 -26.98
C THR A 199 -5.29 10.51 -27.66
N PRO A 200 -4.26 11.10 -28.31
CA PRO A 200 -3.18 10.32 -28.91
C PRO A 200 -2.51 9.39 -27.90
N CYS A 201 -2.18 8.18 -28.35
CA CYS A 201 -1.51 7.16 -27.54
C CYS A 201 -2.28 6.66 -26.32
N PHE A 202 -3.52 7.10 -26.09
CA PHE A 202 -4.37 6.55 -25.04
C PHE A 202 -4.69 5.08 -25.32
N THR A 203 -4.62 4.26 -24.27
CA THR A 203 -4.94 2.83 -24.35
C THR A 203 -6.06 2.45 -23.39
N SER A 204 -6.01 2.90 -22.15
CA SER A 204 -7.04 2.59 -21.14
C SER A 204 -7.10 3.63 -20.03
N PHE A 205 -8.24 3.65 -19.33
CA PHE A 205 -8.43 4.37 -18.07
C PHE A 205 -9.05 3.40 -17.07
N ALA A 206 -8.37 3.13 -15.96
CA ALA A 206 -8.74 2.05 -15.05
C ALA A 206 -8.41 2.38 -13.58
N GLU A 207 -9.07 1.68 -12.66
CA GLU A 207 -8.60 1.50 -11.29
C GLU A 207 -7.51 0.40 -11.29
N THR A 208 -6.38 0.69 -10.68
CA THR A 208 -5.19 -0.18 -10.66
C THR A 208 -4.55 -0.18 -9.28
N ALA A 209 -3.40 -0.86 -9.15
CA ALA A 209 -2.55 -0.81 -7.96
C ALA A 209 -2.23 0.61 -7.46
N TYR A 210 -2.10 1.60 -8.35
CA TYR A 210 -1.82 2.99 -7.94
C TYR A 210 -3.10 3.83 -7.74
N GLY A 211 -4.26 3.18 -7.74
CA GLY A 211 -5.56 3.84 -7.80
C GLY A 211 -5.95 4.18 -9.24
N LEU A 212 -6.52 5.37 -9.48
CA LEU A 212 -6.94 5.79 -10.82
C LEU A 212 -5.73 5.99 -11.76
N GLN A 213 -5.75 5.33 -12.92
CA GLN A 213 -4.66 5.33 -13.90
C GLN A 213 -5.16 5.61 -15.32
N ILE A 214 -4.46 6.49 -16.04
CA ILE A 214 -4.50 6.66 -17.49
C ILE A 214 -3.29 5.93 -18.08
N THR A 215 -3.52 5.05 -19.05
CA THR A 215 -2.45 4.28 -19.68
C THR A 215 -2.16 4.81 -21.09
N LEU A 216 -0.90 5.10 -21.36
CA LEU A 216 -0.39 5.49 -22.66
C LEU A 216 0.51 4.39 -23.24
N GLY A 217 0.39 4.13 -24.54
CA GLY A 217 1.21 3.14 -25.23
C GLY A 217 2.65 3.64 -25.45
N CYS A 218 3.64 2.96 -24.87
CA CYS A 218 5.05 3.35 -24.92
C CYS A 218 5.57 3.57 -26.36
N ASN A 219 5.27 2.65 -27.28
CA ASN A 219 5.69 2.75 -28.69
C ASN A 219 5.09 3.99 -29.37
N CYS A 220 3.82 4.30 -29.10
CA CYS A 220 3.14 5.46 -29.66
C CYS A 220 3.75 6.76 -29.12
N VAL A 221 4.00 6.85 -27.81
CA VAL A 221 4.59 8.04 -27.19
C VAL A 221 6.00 8.30 -27.73
N LYS A 222 6.82 7.25 -27.86
CA LYS A 222 8.18 7.36 -28.44
C LYS A 222 8.14 7.86 -29.88
N ARG A 223 7.27 7.27 -30.72
CA ARG A 223 7.10 7.73 -32.10
C ARG A 223 6.62 9.18 -32.16
N LEU A 224 5.68 9.59 -31.31
CA LEU A 224 5.20 10.96 -31.25
C LEU A 224 6.31 11.95 -30.87
N ALA A 225 7.17 11.57 -29.93
CA ALA A 225 8.33 12.37 -29.52
C ALA A 225 9.34 12.52 -30.68
N GLU A 226 9.62 11.42 -31.40
CA GLU A 226 10.50 11.42 -32.58
C GLU A 226 9.93 12.28 -33.72
N GLU A 227 8.65 12.10 -34.08
CA GLU A 227 7.96 12.86 -35.14
C GLU A 227 7.96 14.37 -34.86
N ARG A 228 7.93 14.76 -33.58
CA ARG A 228 7.92 16.16 -33.16
C ARG A 228 9.30 16.71 -32.82
N ASN A 229 10.34 15.87 -32.86
CA ASN A 229 11.68 16.22 -32.40
C ASN A 229 11.70 16.80 -30.97
N THR A 230 10.93 16.17 -30.07
CA THR A 230 10.83 16.54 -28.64
C THR A 230 11.27 15.38 -27.75
N SER A 231 11.45 15.65 -26.46
CA SER A 231 11.61 14.57 -25.48
C SER A 231 10.31 13.78 -25.27
N ILE A 232 10.43 12.58 -24.68
CA ILE A 232 9.27 11.78 -24.24
C ILE A 232 8.40 12.58 -23.26
N ASP A 233 9.02 13.33 -22.36
CA ASP A 233 8.32 14.05 -21.29
C ASP A 233 7.51 15.23 -21.84
N GLU A 234 8.06 15.93 -22.84
CA GLU A 234 7.33 16.96 -23.57
C GLU A 234 6.17 16.36 -24.38
N ALA A 235 6.38 15.22 -25.04
CA ALA A 235 5.31 14.54 -25.77
C ALA A 235 4.16 14.10 -24.84
N VAL A 236 4.49 13.53 -23.68
CA VAL A 236 3.51 13.18 -22.63
C VAL A 236 2.82 14.44 -22.11
N GLY A 237 3.58 15.50 -21.83
CA GLY A 237 3.03 16.78 -21.37
C GLY A 237 1.96 17.34 -22.30
N LEU A 238 2.20 17.30 -23.62
CA LEU A 238 1.26 17.73 -24.66
C LEU A 238 -0.01 16.87 -24.74
N ILE A 239 0.13 15.55 -24.57
CA ILE A 239 -1.00 14.62 -24.50
C ILE A 239 -1.89 14.98 -23.29
N LEU A 240 -1.26 15.16 -22.12
CA LEU A 240 -1.96 15.38 -20.86
C LEU A 240 -2.58 16.77 -20.74
N GLU A 241 -2.04 17.77 -21.43
CA GLU A 241 -2.59 19.14 -21.44
C GLU A 241 -4.06 19.16 -21.87
N ARG A 242 -4.43 18.29 -22.82
CA ARG A 242 -5.82 18.15 -23.29
C ARG A 242 -6.75 17.51 -22.27
N LEU A 243 -6.24 16.55 -21.50
CA LEU A 243 -7.04 15.84 -20.49
C LEU A 243 -7.14 16.62 -19.18
N LYS A 244 -6.16 17.47 -18.89
CA LYS A 244 -6.03 18.21 -17.63
C LYS A 244 -7.33 18.91 -17.19
N PRO A 245 -8.01 19.73 -18.01
CA PRO A 245 -9.21 20.44 -17.56
C PRO A 245 -10.36 19.50 -17.20
N LEU A 246 -10.50 18.39 -17.93
CA LEU A 246 -11.55 17.40 -17.70
C LEU A 246 -11.24 16.55 -16.46
N VAL A 247 -9.98 16.16 -16.29
CA VAL A 247 -9.54 15.49 -15.06
C VAL A 247 -9.82 16.39 -13.85
N ASP A 248 -9.47 17.66 -13.92
CA ASP A 248 -9.68 18.63 -12.81
C ASP A 248 -11.17 18.90 -12.54
N LYS A 249 -12.02 18.78 -13.57
CA LYS A 249 -13.48 18.90 -13.43
C LYS A 249 -14.11 17.71 -12.70
N TYR A 250 -13.56 16.52 -12.90
CA TYR A 250 -14.22 15.27 -12.52
C TYR A 250 -13.59 14.55 -11.32
N PHE A 251 -12.31 14.79 -11.03
CA PHE A 251 -11.60 14.13 -9.94
C PHE A 251 -10.95 15.13 -9.00
N ASP A 252 -11.09 14.89 -7.69
CA ASP A 252 -10.41 15.65 -6.64
C ASP A 252 -8.90 15.35 -6.58
N GLN A 253 -8.52 14.17 -7.08
CA GLN A 253 -7.14 13.72 -7.18
C GLN A 253 -6.83 13.39 -8.65
N ARG A 254 -5.64 13.77 -9.11
CA ARG A 254 -5.24 13.54 -10.49
C ARG A 254 -4.82 12.06 -10.66
N PRO A 255 -5.38 11.34 -11.65
CA PRO A 255 -4.95 9.98 -11.95
C PRO A 255 -3.45 9.89 -12.23
N LEU A 256 -2.86 8.72 -11.94
CA LEU A 256 -1.53 8.38 -12.41
C LEU A 256 -1.53 8.21 -13.93
N VAL A 257 -0.43 8.56 -14.58
CA VAL A 257 -0.18 8.24 -15.99
C VAL A 257 0.86 7.13 -16.07
N ALA A 258 0.50 5.99 -16.62
CA ALA A 258 1.42 4.89 -16.86
C ALA A 258 1.77 4.82 -18.34
N ILE A 259 3.07 4.75 -18.65
CA ILE A 259 3.58 4.50 -19.99
C ILE A 259 3.96 3.03 -20.06
N GLU A 260 3.06 2.23 -20.61
CA GLU A 260 3.22 0.77 -20.61
C GLU A 260 3.77 0.28 -21.95
N PRO A 261 4.70 -0.70 -21.93
CA PRO A 261 4.96 -1.48 -23.13
C PRO A 261 3.65 -2.14 -23.55
N GLU A 262 3.34 -2.08 -24.85
CA GLU A 262 2.08 -2.58 -25.39
C GLU A 262 1.87 -4.04 -24.93
N VAL A 263 0.91 -4.23 -24.02
CA VAL A 263 0.55 -5.57 -23.57
C VAL A 263 -0.14 -6.20 -24.77
N ARG A 264 0.48 -7.25 -25.36
CA ARG A 264 -0.22 -8.09 -26.33
C ARG A 264 -1.49 -8.53 -25.62
N GLY A 265 -2.65 -8.03 -26.07
CA GLY A 265 -3.92 -8.35 -25.45
C GLY A 265 -4.01 -9.86 -25.29
N VAL A 266 -4.27 -10.33 -24.07
CA VAL A 266 -4.72 -11.71 -23.89
C VAL A 266 -5.98 -11.82 -24.73
N PRO A 267 -6.03 -12.70 -25.76
CA PRO A 267 -7.23 -12.87 -26.54
C PRO A 267 -8.34 -13.22 -25.56
N LEU A 268 -9.36 -12.37 -25.44
CA LEU A 268 -10.58 -12.75 -24.76
C LEU A 268 -11.05 -14.03 -25.46
N PRO A 269 -11.35 -15.12 -24.74
CA PRO A 269 -11.95 -16.28 -25.36
C PRO A 269 -13.27 -15.80 -25.97
N LEU A 270 -13.30 -15.70 -27.29
CA LEU A 270 -14.53 -15.46 -28.01
C LEU A 270 -15.45 -16.61 -27.63
N VAL A 271 -16.49 -16.30 -26.85
CA VAL A 271 -17.61 -17.22 -26.66
C VAL A 271 -18.23 -17.35 -28.03
N VAL A 272 -17.83 -18.40 -28.75
CA VAL A 272 -18.47 -18.78 -30.00
C VAL A 272 -19.94 -18.98 -29.66
N PRO A 273 -20.87 -18.25 -30.29
CA PRO A 273 -22.28 -18.47 -30.08
C PRO A 273 -22.55 -19.94 -30.39
N ARG A 274 -23.05 -20.70 -29.41
CA ARG A 274 -23.65 -22.00 -29.69
C ARG A 274 -24.84 -21.72 -30.59
N THR A 275 -24.64 -21.85 -31.90
CA THR A 275 -25.74 -22.00 -32.84
C THR A 275 -26.50 -23.25 -32.40
N SER A 276 -27.67 -23.01 -31.83
CA SER A 276 -28.68 -24.02 -31.58
C SER A 276 -29.15 -24.57 -32.92
N THR A 277 -28.66 -25.74 -33.30
CA THR A 277 -29.35 -26.60 -34.26
C THR A 277 -29.77 -27.88 -33.58
N THR A 278 -31.08 -28.04 -33.51
CA THR A 278 -31.81 -29.13 -32.89
C THR A 278 -31.74 -30.40 -33.75
N SER A 279 -31.50 -31.52 -33.04
CA SER A 279 -31.85 -32.92 -33.35
C SER A 279 -31.18 -33.65 -34.52
N GLY A 280 -30.69 -34.86 -34.22
CA GLY A 280 -30.73 -35.98 -35.17
C GLY A 280 -29.54 -36.95 -35.17
N SER A 281 -29.49 -37.86 -34.19
CA SER A 281 -29.23 -39.29 -34.39
C SER A 281 -27.92 -39.77 -35.07
N LYS A 282 -26.95 -40.24 -34.27
CA LYS A 282 -26.52 -41.65 -34.13
C LYS A 282 -25.09 -41.74 -33.58
N ALA A 283 -24.94 -42.61 -32.59
CA ALA A 283 -23.66 -43.07 -32.07
C ALA A 283 -22.98 -43.97 -33.10
N GLU A 284 -21.69 -43.73 -33.35
CA GLU A 284 -20.74 -44.71 -33.87
C GLU A 284 -19.35 -44.37 -33.32
N GLU A 285 -18.81 -45.26 -32.49
CA GLU A 285 -17.38 -45.45 -32.26
C GLU A 285 -16.91 -46.58 -33.20
N PRO A 286 -15.60 -46.88 -33.38
CA PRO A 286 -14.38 -46.10 -33.14
C PRO A 286 -13.44 -46.13 -34.36
N GLN A 287 -12.46 -45.22 -34.47
CA GLN A 287 -11.17 -45.64 -35.04
C GLN A 287 -9.96 -44.81 -34.58
N ARG A 288 -9.01 -45.59 -34.06
CA ARG A 288 -7.69 -45.28 -33.55
C ARG A 288 -6.75 -44.99 -34.73
N SER A 289 -6.09 -43.83 -34.73
CA SER A 289 -4.88 -43.61 -35.52
C SER A 289 -3.86 -42.90 -34.65
N ASN A 290 -2.77 -43.62 -34.39
CA ASN A 290 -1.60 -43.16 -33.66
C ASN A 290 -0.79 -42.22 -34.56
N ALA A 291 -0.47 -41.03 -34.07
CA ALA A 291 0.73 -40.30 -34.48
C ALA A 291 1.29 -39.60 -33.23
N VAL A 292 2.13 -40.35 -32.53
CA VAL A 292 3.07 -39.83 -31.54
C VAL A 292 4.06 -38.96 -32.28
N ASN A 293 4.16 -37.67 -31.90
CA ASN A 293 5.40 -36.90 -32.03
C ASN A 293 5.60 -36.14 -30.71
N THR A 294 6.39 -36.78 -29.86
CA THR A 294 6.99 -36.22 -28.65
C THR A 294 8.02 -35.16 -29.05
N VAL A 295 7.81 -33.91 -28.65
CA VAL A 295 8.90 -32.96 -28.42
C VAL A 295 8.80 -32.47 -26.98
N THR A 296 9.54 -33.19 -26.16
CA THR A 296 10.19 -32.83 -24.89
C THR A 296 9.89 -31.44 -24.31
N SER A 297 9.01 -31.41 -23.31
CA SER A 297 8.99 -30.33 -22.32
C SER A 297 10.21 -30.50 -21.41
N THR A 298 11.24 -29.69 -21.61
CA THR A 298 12.32 -29.54 -20.63
C THR A 298 11.77 -28.70 -19.48
N SER A 299 11.21 -29.36 -18.46
CA SER A 299 10.95 -28.74 -17.17
C SER A 299 12.29 -28.54 -16.45
N THR A 300 12.83 -27.34 -16.52
CA THR A 300 13.94 -26.94 -15.66
C THR A 300 13.38 -26.77 -14.23
N PRO A 301 13.92 -27.48 -13.22
CA PRO A 301 13.49 -27.29 -11.85
C PRO A 301 14.02 -25.94 -11.36
N MET A 302 13.11 -25.02 -11.00
CA MET A 302 13.51 -23.78 -10.34
C MET A 302 13.91 -24.10 -8.90
N ASN A 303 15.20 -23.91 -8.66
CA ASN A 303 15.92 -24.12 -7.42
C ASN A 303 15.21 -23.43 -6.24
N THR A 304 14.80 -24.22 -5.26
CA THR A 304 14.41 -23.74 -3.93
C THR A 304 15.68 -23.26 -3.21
N GLN A 305 16.00 -21.98 -3.32
CA GLN A 305 17.04 -21.39 -2.47
C GLN A 305 16.46 -21.10 -1.08
N ASN A 306 16.69 -22.07 -0.20
CA ASN A 306 16.93 -21.96 1.23
C ASN A 306 16.58 -20.61 1.89
N LEU A 307 15.39 -20.56 2.50
CA LEU A 307 15.10 -19.66 3.60
C LEU A 307 15.99 -20.10 4.78
N GLY A 308 17.15 -19.48 4.90
CA GLY A 308 18.05 -19.68 6.03
C GLY A 308 17.33 -19.33 7.32
N THR A 309 16.96 -20.35 8.09
CA THR A 309 16.56 -20.23 9.49
C THR A 309 17.75 -19.72 10.28
N VAL A 310 17.85 -18.40 10.44
CA VAL A 310 18.71 -17.82 11.47
C VAL A 310 17.99 -18.06 12.80
N SER A 311 18.31 -19.17 13.45
CA SER A 311 18.01 -19.35 14.87
C SER A 311 18.90 -18.37 15.65
N VAL A 312 18.39 -17.16 15.88
CA VAL A 312 18.97 -16.27 16.89
C VAL A 312 18.72 -16.94 18.24
N ASP A 313 19.78 -17.49 18.78
CA ASP A 313 19.81 -18.14 20.08
C ASP A 313 19.26 -17.19 21.16
N ARG A 314 18.08 -17.53 21.71
CA ARG A 314 17.36 -16.76 22.74
C ARG A 314 18.24 -16.47 23.97
N ASN A 315 19.29 -17.26 24.18
CA ASN A 315 20.22 -17.08 25.30
C ASN A 315 21.20 -15.90 25.11
N SER A 316 21.47 -15.46 23.88
CA SER A 316 22.40 -14.35 23.63
C SER A 316 21.82 -12.98 24.01
N ILE A 317 20.51 -12.80 23.86
CA ILE A 317 19.80 -11.55 24.20
C ILE A 317 19.49 -11.47 25.71
N LEU A 318 19.27 -12.62 26.37
CA LEU A 318 19.08 -12.66 27.82
C LEU A 318 20.38 -12.34 28.58
N MET A 319 21.53 -12.76 28.05
CA MET A 319 22.83 -12.44 28.66
C MET A 319 23.18 -10.95 28.54
N ALA A 320 22.94 -10.32 27.38
CA ALA A 320 23.25 -8.89 27.19
C ALA A 320 22.40 -7.95 28.07
N THR A 321 21.15 -8.33 28.37
CA THR A 321 20.26 -7.57 29.26
C THR A 321 20.56 -7.79 30.75
N ALA A 322 21.09 -8.96 31.14
CA ALA A 322 21.59 -9.19 32.49
C ALA A 322 22.88 -8.40 32.78
N PHE A 323 23.81 -8.27 31.82
CA PHE A 323 25.05 -7.51 32.04
C PHE A 323 24.83 -6.00 32.17
N SER A 324 23.86 -5.42 31.45
CA SER A 324 23.60 -3.97 31.53
C SER A 324 22.95 -3.58 32.87
N SER A 325 22.03 -4.40 33.39
CA SER A 325 21.36 -4.14 34.67
C SER A 325 22.32 -4.29 35.86
N VAL A 326 23.26 -5.25 35.83
CA VAL A 326 24.30 -5.41 36.85
C VAL A 326 25.31 -4.25 36.80
N ALA A 327 25.70 -3.78 35.61
CA ALA A 327 26.60 -2.63 35.48
C ALA A 327 26.00 -1.34 36.04
N ILE A 328 24.71 -1.08 35.77
CA ILE A 328 23.99 0.09 36.30
C ILE A 328 23.85 0.00 37.83
N ALA A 329 23.54 -1.19 38.37
CA ALA A 329 23.48 -1.40 39.82
C ALA A 329 24.83 -1.17 40.51
N LEU A 330 25.93 -1.64 39.92
CA LEU A 330 27.29 -1.42 40.42
C LEU A 330 27.68 0.06 40.41
N ILE A 331 27.36 0.79 39.34
CA ILE A 331 27.61 2.24 39.26
C ILE A 331 26.83 2.98 40.35
N LEU A 332 25.56 2.63 40.57
CA LEU A 332 24.73 3.24 41.62
C LEU A 332 25.24 2.95 43.04
N ILE A 333 25.74 1.74 43.30
CA ILE A 333 26.36 1.37 44.57
C ILE A 333 27.67 2.15 44.79
N ILE A 334 28.53 2.25 43.76
CA ILE A 334 29.79 2.99 43.84
C ILE A 334 29.54 4.48 44.09
N VAL A 335 28.58 5.07 43.40
CA VAL A 335 28.19 6.47 43.60
C VAL A 335 27.63 6.70 45.00
N SER A 336 26.77 5.80 45.50
CA SER A 336 26.21 5.88 46.84
C SER A 336 27.26 5.72 47.94
N LYS A 337 28.25 4.86 47.74
CA LYS A 337 29.36 4.67 48.70
C LYS A 337 30.29 5.88 48.72
N ARG A 338 30.55 6.52 47.57
CA ARG A 338 31.32 7.76 47.47
C ARG A 338 30.62 8.95 48.14
N THR A 339 29.31 9.09 48.00
CA THR A 339 28.56 10.15 48.70
C THR A 339 28.50 9.92 50.21
N LEU A 340 28.45 8.67 50.67
CA LEU A 340 28.47 8.36 52.10
C LEU A 340 29.84 8.63 52.76
N ILE A 341 30.94 8.33 52.06
CA ILE A 341 32.31 8.62 52.54
C ILE A 341 32.54 10.14 52.60
N ARG A 342 32.11 10.87 51.56
CA ARG A 342 32.25 12.34 51.51
C ARG A 342 31.48 13.04 52.65
N HIS A 343 30.34 12.48 53.07
CA HIS A 343 29.58 12.99 54.20
C HIS A 343 30.23 12.71 55.57
N ARG A 344 31.01 11.64 55.70
CA ARG A 344 31.70 11.28 56.96
C ARG A 344 32.97 12.09 57.20
N THR A 345 33.65 12.52 56.14
CA THR A 345 34.84 13.40 56.21
C THR A 345 34.50 14.87 56.43
N LEU A 346 33.22 15.26 56.35
CA LEU A 346 32.75 16.63 56.60
C LEU A 346 32.14 16.79 58.01
N SER A 347 32.16 15.74 58.83
CA SER A 347 31.55 15.71 60.18
C SER A 347 32.53 15.35 61.31
N THR A 348 33.83 15.55 61.10
CA THR A 348 34.90 15.48 62.11
C THR A 348 35.71 16.76 62.01
#